data_AF-A0A6I2ZPS1-F1
#
_entry.id   AF-A0A6I2ZPS1-F1
#
_cell.length_a   1.000
_cell.length_b   1.000
_cell.length_c   1.000
_cell.angle_alpha   90.00
_cell.angle_beta   90.00
_cell.angle_gamma   90.00
#
_symmetry.space_group_name_H-M   'P 1'
#
loop_
_entity.id
_entity.type
_entity.pdbx_description
1 polymer ?
#
loop_
_entity_poly.entity_id
_entity_poly.type
_entity_poly.pdbx_seq_one_letter_code
_entity_poly.pdbx_strand_id
1 'polypeptide(L)'
;MEHYDVLIATPGNMLESQYVKSLVLTLSECDKRGITYKWLNNYSSLVHHARELTASGTEGLNLNPNQVSPNGDENTYNKIFWIDSDIAWTPEQFFKLYDSEKEVISGAYLLADGFTTTVHAWGAPGGMPAVEIVKMTDPIRVQSLGFGFVCMKSGVFEKITRPWFSHEYVKVGQAEDGSDIMDAVGEDISWCVKAYRAKIDLYFDPTVLVTHIKKQPITWSHIPKDFDLSTFKQKI
;
A
#
# COMPACT_ATOMS: atom_id res chain seq x y z
N MET A 1 10.06 -4.06 26.19
CA MET A 1 9.71 -3.86 24.77
C MET A 1 10.80 -3.02 24.15
N GLU A 2 11.38 -3.50 23.06
CA GLU A 2 12.28 -2.69 22.25
C GLU A 2 11.49 -1.57 21.55
N HIS A 3 12.14 -0.44 21.27
CA HIS A 3 11.52 0.69 20.57
C HIS A 3 12.15 0.85 19.20
N TYR A 4 11.31 1.06 18.18
CA TYR A 4 11.74 1.29 16.80
C TYR A 4 11.14 2.59 16.25
N ASP A 5 11.95 3.39 15.57
CA ASP A 5 11.43 4.59 14.92
C ASP A 5 10.47 4.24 13.77
N VAL A 6 10.76 3.17 13.03
CA VAL A 6 9.87 2.69 11.95
C VAL A 6 9.73 1.17 11.90
N LEU A 7 8.48 0.71 11.87
CA LEU A 7 8.13 -0.65 11.44
C LEU A 7 7.90 -0.62 9.93
N ILE A 8 8.61 -1.43 9.16
CA ILE A 8 8.40 -1.57 7.71
C ILE A 8 7.60 -2.85 7.49
N ALA A 9 6.34 -2.74 7.09
CA ALA A 9 5.42 -3.86 6.92
C ALA A 9 5.25 -4.21 5.44
N THR A 10 5.65 -5.43 5.09
CA THR A 10 5.62 -5.95 3.72
C THR A 10 4.92 -7.30 3.70
N PRO A 11 3.63 -7.37 3.34
CA PRO A 11 2.94 -8.64 3.22
C PRO A 11 3.40 -9.39 1.96
N GLY A 12 3.51 -10.71 2.05
CA GLY A 12 3.86 -11.56 0.92
C GLY A 12 5.10 -12.43 1.15
N ASN A 13 5.31 -13.44 0.31
CA ASN A 13 6.47 -14.33 0.36
C ASN A 13 7.49 -14.08 -0.78
N MET A 14 7.15 -13.22 -1.73
CA MET A 14 7.99 -12.88 -2.88
C MET A 14 8.20 -11.38 -2.93
N LEU A 15 9.44 -10.98 -3.20
CA LEU A 15 9.87 -9.58 -3.31
C LEU A 15 10.46 -9.35 -4.70
N GLU A 16 10.08 -8.25 -5.36
CA GLU A 16 10.72 -7.85 -6.59
C GLU A 16 12.16 -7.37 -6.33
N SER A 17 13.06 -7.58 -7.28
CA SER A 17 14.47 -7.18 -7.12
C SER A 17 14.63 -5.67 -6.86
N GLN A 18 13.74 -4.86 -7.44
CA GLN A 18 13.69 -3.42 -7.27
C GLN A 18 13.14 -3.03 -5.89
N TYR A 19 12.22 -3.80 -5.32
CA TYR A 19 11.80 -3.63 -3.92
C TYR A 19 13.01 -3.80 -2.99
N VAL A 20 13.77 -4.88 -3.16
CA VAL A 20 14.96 -5.17 -2.32
C VAL A 20 16.01 -4.06 -2.45
N LYS A 21 16.26 -3.59 -3.67
CA LYS A 21 17.16 -2.44 -3.90
C LYS A 21 16.69 -1.19 -3.16
N SER A 22 15.40 -0.87 -3.25
CA SER A 22 14.81 0.31 -2.60
C SER A 22 14.90 0.21 -1.08
N LEU A 23 14.62 -0.99 -0.53
CA LEU A 23 14.75 -1.28 0.88
C LEU A 23 16.19 -1.08 1.37
N VAL A 24 17.18 -1.70 0.74
CA VAL A 24 18.60 -1.60 1.15
C VAL A 24 19.08 -0.14 1.17
N LEU A 25 18.71 0.65 0.15
CA LEU A 25 19.07 2.07 0.10
C LEU A 25 18.37 2.87 1.20
N THR A 26 17.11 2.55 1.51
CA THR A 26 16.34 3.20 2.58
C THR A 26 16.93 2.87 3.94
N LEU A 27 17.24 1.60 4.21
CA LEU A 27 17.84 1.16 5.47
C LEU A 27 19.21 1.81 5.69
N SER A 28 20.04 1.91 4.65
CA SER A 28 21.31 2.64 4.74
C SER A 28 21.12 4.12 5.08
N GLU A 29 20.05 4.74 4.60
CA GLU A 29 19.73 6.13 4.94
C GLU A 29 19.11 6.26 6.35
N CYS A 30 18.33 5.27 6.81
CA CYS A 30 17.93 5.16 8.21
C CYS A 30 19.15 5.12 9.13
N ASP A 31 20.15 4.28 8.83
CA ASP A 31 21.38 4.17 9.62
C ASP A 31 22.13 5.50 9.71
N LYS A 32 22.25 6.22 8.59
CA LYS A 32 22.87 7.56 8.57
C LYS A 32 22.11 8.58 9.41
N ARG A 33 20.78 8.48 9.43
CA ARG A 33 19.89 9.35 10.22
C ARG A 33 19.74 8.90 11.69
N GLY A 34 20.31 7.76 12.07
CA GLY A 34 20.14 7.17 13.41
C GLY A 34 18.71 6.69 13.68
N ILE A 35 17.95 6.36 12.64
CA ILE A 35 16.56 5.88 12.72
C ILE A 35 16.59 4.36 12.85
N THR A 36 16.07 3.86 13.96
CA THR A 36 15.93 2.42 14.21
C THR A 36 14.75 1.83 13.46
N TYR A 37 14.87 0.60 12.98
CA TYR A 37 13.82 -0.02 12.17
C TYR A 37 13.65 -1.52 12.44
N LYS A 38 12.43 -2.01 12.20
CA LYS A 38 12.10 -3.44 12.19
C LYS A 38 11.29 -3.78 10.94
N TRP A 39 11.69 -4.83 10.24
CA TRP A 39 10.95 -5.33 9.09
C TRP A 39 9.95 -6.40 9.54
N LEU A 40 8.69 -6.23 9.17
CA LEU A 40 7.58 -7.14 9.44
C LEU A 40 7.16 -7.77 8.11
N ASN A 41 7.12 -9.10 8.08
CA ASN A 41 6.75 -9.87 6.90
C ASN A 41 6.00 -11.13 7.31
N ASN A 42 4.86 -11.38 6.68
CA ASN A 42 4.11 -12.63 6.76
C ASN A 42 3.36 -12.87 5.45
N TYR A 43 2.90 -14.10 5.26
CA TYR A 43 2.26 -14.52 4.01
C TYR A 43 0.98 -15.31 4.25
N SER A 44 -0.01 -15.07 3.38
CA SER A 44 -1.17 -15.93 3.15
C SER A 44 -1.56 -15.83 1.68
N SER A 45 -2.25 -16.85 1.15
CA SER A 45 -2.84 -16.79 -0.19
C SER A 45 -3.99 -15.77 -0.30
N LEU A 46 -4.55 -15.36 0.85
CA LEU A 46 -5.58 -14.33 0.93
C LEU A 46 -4.92 -13.01 1.34
N VAL A 47 -5.03 -11.98 0.50
CA VAL A 47 -4.34 -10.68 0.69
C VAL A 47 -4.68 -10.05 2.04
N HIS A 48 -5.97 -9.97 2.39
CA HIS A 48 -6.43 -9.46 3.68
C HIS A 48 -5.78 -10.19 4.87
N HIS A 49 -5.65 -11.51 4.78
CA HIS A 49 -5.04 -12.30 5.84
C HIS A 49 -3.53 -12.13 5.87
N ALA A 50 -2.86 -12.00 4.72
CA ALA A 50 -1.43 -11.69 4.67
C ALA A 50 -1.13 -10.34 5.36
N ARG A 51 -1.94 -9.31 5.14
CA ARG A 51 -1.82 -8.02 5.85
C ARG A 51 -2.11 -8.18 7.34
N GLU A 52 -3.14 -8.92 7.71
CA GLU A 52 -3.50 -9.18 9.12
C GLU A 52 -2.37 -9.89 9.88
N LEU A 53 -1.77 -10.94 9.30
CA LEU A 53 -0.62 -11.64 9.89
C LEU A 53 0.62 -10.76 9.96
N THR A 54 0.86 -9.94 8.92
CA THR A 54 2.00 -9.00 8.90
C THR A 54 1.86 -7.93 9.98
N ALA A 55 0.66 -7.39 10.17
CA ALA A 55 0.37 -6.45 11.25
C ALA A 55 0.45 -7.14 12.61
N SER A 56 -0.02 -8.38 12.71
CA SER A 56 -0.09 -9.09 13.98
C SER A 56 1.29 -9.53 14.48
N GLY A 57 2.21 -9.85 13.56
CA GLY A 57 3.54 -10.37 13.91
C GLY A 57 3.54 -11.85 14.29
N THR A 58 2.42 -12.55 14.08
CA THR A 58 2.24 -13.95 14.45
C THR A 58 1.67 -14.76 13.30
N GLU A 59 1.72 -16.09 13.43
CA GLU A 59 1.09 -17.02 12.49
C GLU A 59 -0.39 -17.26 12.85
N GLY A 60 -1.23 -17.63 11.88
CA GLY A 60 -2.69 -17.49 11.97
C GLY A 60 -3.39 -18.12 13.17
N LEU A 61 -2.96 -19.29 13.65
CA LEU A 61 -3.58 -19.92 14.85
C LEU A 61 -3.20 -19.21 16.17
N ASN A 62 -2.20 -18.33 16.14
CA ASN A 62 -1.67 -17.61 17.29
C ASN A 62 -2.10 -16.13 17.29
N LEU A 63 -3.14 -15.77 16.53
CA LEU A 63 -3.70 -14.42 16.54
C LEU A 63 -4.32 -14.12 17.92
N ASN A 64 -3.83 -13.07 18.57
CA ASN A 64 -4.37 -12.62 19.85
C ASN A 64 -5.61 -11.73 19.62
N PRO A 65 -6.84 -12.15 20.01
CA PRO A 65 -8.07 -11.37 19.85
C PRO A 65 -8.02 -9.95 20.43
N ASN A 66 -7.19 -9.72 21.44
CA ASN A 66 -7.08 -8.46 22.15
C ASN A 66 -5.88 -7.60 21.71
N GLN A 67 -5.17 -7.98 20.65
CA GLN A 67 -4.06 -7.19 20.13
C GLN A 67 -4.57 -5.86 19.57
N VAL A 68 -3.96 -4.76 20.05
CA VAL A 68 -4.32 -3.37 19.71
C VAL A 68 -3.28 -2.66 18.84
N SER A 69 -2.02 -3.09 18.87
CA SER A 69 -0.92 -2.48 18.15
C SER A 69 -0.27 -3.47 17.16
N PRO A 70 0.36 -2.96 16.08
CA PRO A 70 1.21 -3.75 15.21
C PRO A 70 2.34 -4.45 15.98
N ASN A 71 2.54 -5.73 15.69
CA ASN A 71 3.47 -6.64 16.35
C ASN A 71 3.25 -6.78 17.88
N GLY A 72 2.09 -6.37 18.39
CA GLY A 72 1.62 -6.64 19.75
C GLY A 72 2.52 -6.06 20.84
N ASP A 73 2.73 -6.85 21.90
CA ASP A 73 3.53 -6.47 23.07
C ASP A 73 5.05 -6.71 22.87
N GLU A 74 5.49 -7.00 21.64
CA GLU A 74 6.91 -7.25 21.34
C GLU A 74 7.71 -5.94 21.22
N ASN A 75 7.09 -4.88 20.67
CA ASN A 75 7.75 -3.60 20.44
C ASN A 75 6.83 -2.40 20.58
N THR A 76 7.45 -1.25 20.82
CA THR A 76 6.82 0.07 20.62
C THR A 76 7.41 0.74 19.38
N TYR A 77 6.71 1.70 18.79
CA TYR A 77 7.16 2.35 17.57
C TYR A 77 6.70 3.79 17.38
N ASN A 78 7.40 4.57 16.56
CA ASN A 78 6.97 5.92 16.16
C ASN A 78 6.07 5.88 14.92
N LYS A 79 6.46 5.14 13.88
CA LYS A 79 5.69 5.00 12.64
C LYS A 79 5.66 3.56 12.11
N ILE A 80 4.61 3.19 11.39
CA ILE A 80 4.55 1.98 10.56
C ILE A 80 4.42 2.40 9.10
N PHE A 81 5.20 1.77 8.23
CA PHE A 81 5.23 2.03 6.80
C PHE A 81 4.87 0.74 6.06
N TRP A 82 3.72 0.75 5.41
CA TRP A 82 3.26 -0.35 4.57
C TRP A 82 3.79 -0.19 3.16
N ILE A 83 4.45 -1.23 2.66
CA ILE A 83 5.03 -1.27 1.33
C ILE A 83 4.72 -2.62 0.70
N ASP A 84 4.04 -2.64 -0.44
CA ASP A 84 3.78 -3.87 -1.18
C ASP A 84 5.06 -4.36 -1.87
N SER A 85 5.20 -5.68 -2.02
CA SER A 85 6.45 -6.30 -2.46
C SER A 85 6.82 -6.09 -3.93
N ASP A 86 5.90 -5.52 -4.72
CA ASP A 86 6.06 -5.13 -6.11
C ASP A 86 6.19 -3.61 -6.30
N ILE A 87 6.45 -2.87 -5.22
CA ILE A 87 6.70 -1.43 -5.25
C ILE A 87 8.20 -1.13 -5.23
N ALA A 88 8.62 -0.12 -6.00
CA ALA A 88 9.97 0.41 -5.99
C ALA A 88 9.96 1.94 -5.79
N TRP A 89 10.90 2.42 -4.98
CA TRP A 89 10.94 3.81 -4.50
C TRP A 89 12.39 4.29 -4.31
N THR A 90 12.57 5.58 -4.04
CA THR A 90 13.85 6.15 -3.59
C THR A 90 13.80 6.52 -2.10
N PRO A 91 14.96 6.57 -1.39
CA PRO A 91 14.98 7.00 0.02
C PRO A 91 14.29 8.35 0.24
N GLU A 92 14.44 9.32 -0.68
CA GLU A 92 13.80 10.63 -0.59
C GLU A 92 12.28 10.53 -0.58
N GLN A 93 11.71 9.62 -1.37
CA GLN A 93 10.26 9.36 -1.40
C GLN A 93 9.77 8.75 -0.09
N PHE A 94 10.52 7.80 0.48
CA PHE A 94 10.23 7.23 1.79
C PHE A 94 10.28 8.30 2.88
N PHE A 95 11.37 9.08 2.93
CA PHE A 95 11.56 10.10 3.96
C PHE A 95 10.61 11.28 3.84
N LYS A 96 10.12 11.60 2.63
CA LYS A 96 9.08 12.61 2.47
C LYS A 96 7.79 12.26 3.23
N LEU A 97 7.41 10.98 3.23
CA LEU A 97 6.26 10.50 4.00
C LEU A 97 6.62 10.29 5.48
N TYR A 98 7.79 9.72 5.76
CA TYR A 98 8.25 9.50 7.14
C TYR A 98 8.49 10.81 7.91
N ASP A 99 8.89 11.90 7.27
CA ASP A 99 9.11 13.20 7.93
C ASP A 99 7.80 14.02 8.07
N SER A 100 6.68 13.52 7.53
CA SER A 100 5.38 14.20 7.59
C SER A 100 4.73 14.15 8.97
N GLU A 101 4.07 15.24 9.35
CA GLU A 101 3.32 15.34 10.61
C GLU A 101 1.89 14.77 10.55
N LYS A 102 1.43 14.31 9.39
CA LYS A 102 0.10 13.71 9.24
C LYS A 102 0.02 12.36 9.97
N GLU A 103 -1.15 12.01 10.49
CA GLU A 103 -1.37 10.70 11.13
C GLU A 103 -1.25 9.55 10.13
N VAL A 104 -1.82 9.73 8.94
CA VAL A 104 -1.72 8.80 7.81
C VAL A 104 -1.38 9.60 6.55
N ILE A 105 -0.31 9.21 5.85
CA ILE A 105 0.07 9.81 4.58
C ILE A 105 0.60 8.77 3.60
N SER A 106 0.16 8.85 2.35
CA SER A 106 0.51 7.90 1.30
C SER A 106 1.11 8.62 0.10
N GLY A 107 1.94 7.88 -0.66
CA GLY A 107 2.28 8.20 -2.03
C GLY A 107 1.40 7.39 -3.00
N ALA A 108 1.42 7.73 -4.27
CA ALA A 108 0.61 7.04 -5.28
C ALA A 108 1.45 6.15 -6.18
N TYR A 109 0.79 5.15 -6.73
CA TYR A 109 1.29 4.34 -7.82
C TYR A 109 0.16 4.04 -8.81
N LEU A 110 0.53 3.78 -10.05
CA LEU A 110 -0.43 3.47 -11.11
C LEU A 110 -1.03 2.08 -10.90
N LEU A 111 -2.32 1.94 -11.18
CA LEU A 111 -2.97 0.64 -11.31
C LEU A 111 -2.57 -0.03 -12.63
N ALA A 112 -2.98 -1.29 -12.81
CA ALA A 112 -2.62 -2.08 -13.98
C ALA A 112 -3.10 -1.49 -15.32
N ASP A 113 -4.08 -0.58 -15.28
CA ASP A 113 -4.53 0.17 -16.46
C ASP A 113 -3.52 1.23 -16.93
N GLY A 114 -2.57 1.63 -16.09
CA GLY A 114 -1.58 2.67 -16.38
C GLY A 114 -2.14 4.10 -16.41
N PHE A 115 -3.40 4.32 -16.05
CA PHE A 115 -4.08 5.62 -16.14
C PHE A 115 -4.64 6.10 -14.81
N THR A 116 -5.09 5.18 -13.95
CA THR A 116 -5.64 5.50 -12.63
C THR A 116 -4.65 5.11 -11.54
N THR A 117 -4.87 5.66 -10.34
CA THR A 117 -3.98 5.47 -9.20
C THR A 117 -4.67 4.82 -8.02
N THR A 118 -3.90 4.49 -7.00
CA THR A 118 -4.41 3.88 -5.77
C THR A 118 -5.05 4.85 -4.80
N VAL A 119 -5.20 6.12 -5.17
CA VAL A 119 -5.76 7.17 -4.32
C VAL A 119 -7.11 7.57 -4.86
N HIS A 120 -8.09 7.72 -3.98
CA HIS A 120 -9.47 8.04 -4.33
C HIS A 120 -9.89 9.40 -3.75
N ALA A 121 -10.37 10.30 -4.61
CA ALA A 121 -10.91 11.57 -4.18
C ALA A 121 -12.34 11.42 -3.64
N TRP A 122 -12.76 12.33 -2.76
CA TRP A 122 -14.11 12.35 -2.21
C TRP A 122 -15.17 12.53 -3.31
N GLY A 123 -16.14 11.61 -3.36
CA GLY A 123 -17.26 11.69 -4.28
C GLY A 123 -16.91 11.36 -5.74
N ALA A 124 -15.68 10.91 -6.01
CA ALA A 124 -15.26 10.45 -7.32
C ALA A 124 -15.26 8.91 -7.37
N PRO A 125 -15.84 8.28 -8.41
CA PRO A 125 -15.73 6.84 -8.58
C PRO A 125 -14.31 6.46 -9.01
N GLY A 126 -13.75 5.42 -8.39
CA GLY A 126 -12.47 4.86 -8.80
C GLY A 126 -11.25 5.72 -8.42
N GLY A 127 -10.08 5.29 -8.88
CA GLY A 127 -8.81 5.94 -8.58
C GLY A 127 -8.64 7.24 -9.33
N MET A 128 -7.97 8.22 -8.72
CA MET A 128 -7.67 9.50 -9.34
C MET A 128 -6.83 9.31 -10.61
N PRO A 129 -7.16 9.99 -11.73
CA PRO A 129 -6.36 9.91 -12.95
C PRO A 129 -4.96 10.45 -12.76
N ALA A 130 -3.96 9.76 -13.31
CA ALA A 130 -2.55 10.16 -13.21
C ALA A 130 -2.31 11.58 -13.76
N VAL A 131 -3.01 11.95 -14.83
CA VAL A 131 -2.94 13.28 -15.46
C VAL A 131 -3.40 14.42 -14.56
N GLU A 132 -4.21 14.13 -13.54
CA GLU A 132 -4.61 15.10 -12.53
C GLU A 132 -3.55 15.20 -11.43
N ILE A 133 -3.06 14.05 -10.95
CA ILE A 133 -2.07 13.99 -9.87
C ILE A 133 -0.76 14.69 -10.23
N VAL A 134 -0.26 14.52 -11.46
CA VAL A 134 1.01 15.16 -11.89
C VAL A 134 0.98 16.69 -11.88
N LYS A 135 -0.21 17.30 -11.76
CA LYS A 135 -0.39 18.75 -11.66
C LYS A 135 -0.48 19.25 -10.22
N MET A 136 -0.54 18.35 -9.24
CA MET A 136 -0.71 18.66 -7.83
C MET A 136 0.64 18.77 -7.14
N THR A 137 0.75 19.69 -6.19
CA THR A 137 2.00 19.98 -5.45
C THR A 137 1.88 19.75 -3.96
N ASP A 138 0.69 19.97 -3.41
CA ASP A 138 0.46 20.00 -1.96
C ASP A 138 -0.31 18.75 -1.51
N PRO A 139 -0.01 18.23 -0.30
CA PRO A 139 -0.77 17.12 0.24
C PRO A 139 -2.25 17.43 0.40
N ILE A 140 -3.11 16.50 -0.03
CA ILE A 140 -4.57 16.62 0.04
C ILE A 140 -5.18 15.55 0.94
N ARG A 141 -6.36 15.83 1.49
CA ARG A 141 -7.17 14.84 2.18
C ARG A 141 -7.96 14.01 1.17
N VAL A 142 -7.96 12.69 1.34
CA VAL A 142 -8.53 11.73 0.37
C VAL A 142 -9.56 10.82 1.03
N GLN A 143 -10.38 10.15 0.22
CA GLN A 143 -11.43 9.25 0.70
C GLN A 143 -10.86 7.88 1.09
N SER A 144 -10.00 7.33 0.22
CA SER A 144 -9.30 6.07 0.43
C SER A 144 -7.98 6.04 -0.33
N LEU A 145 -7.13 5.11 0.06
CA LEU A 145 -5.79 4.90 -0.50
C LEU A 145 -5.46 3.40 -0.50
N GLY A 146 -4.61 2.98 -1.43
CA GLY A 146 -4.04 1.64 -1.44
C GLY A 146 -2.91 1.50 -0.43
N PHE A 147 -2.71 0.28 0.06
CA PHE A 147 -1.73 0.00 1.13
C PHE A 147 -0.29 -0.25 0.66
N GLY A 148 -0.03 -0.22 -0.65
CA GLY A 148 1.30 -0.48 -1.20
C GLY A 148 2.38 0.58 -0.94
N PHE A 149 2.02 1.80 -0.50
CA PHE A 149 3.01 2.80 -0.06
C PHE A 149 2.38 3.85 0.87
N VAL A 150 2.26 3.53 2.15
CA VAL A 150 1.61 4.41 3.15
C VAL A 150 2.34 4.39 4.49
N CYS A 151 2.56 5.57 5.05
CA CYS A 151 3.17 5.79 6.36
C CYS A 151 2.11 6.24 7.37
N MET A 152 2.17 5.69 8.58
CA MET A 152 1.22 5.98 9.65
C MET A 152 1.93 6.17 10.98
N LYS A 153 1.50 7.13 11.78
CA LYS A 153 1.97 7.32 13.16
C LYS A 153 1.48 6.17 14.06
N SER A 154 2.22 5.88 15.13
CA SER A 154 1.67 5.11 16.24
C SER A 154 0.44 5.80 16.82
N GLY A 155 -0.50 5.01 17.32
CA GLY A 155 -1.84 5.46 17.70
C GLY A 155 -2.89 5.36 16.60
N VAL A 156 -2.51 5.12 15.33
CA VAL A 156 -3.48 4.93 14.23
C VAL A 156 -4.13 3.55 14.28
N PHE A 157 -3.32 2.48 14.35
CA PHE A 157 -3.84 1.11 14.42
C PHE A 157 -4.58 0.86 15.73
N GLU A 158 -4.12 1.48 16.82
CA GLU A 158 -4.66 1.39 18.17
C GLU A 158 -6.07 2.00 18.30
N LYS A 159 -6.44 2.91 17.37
CA LYS A 159 -7.81 3.47 17.27
C LYS A 159 -8.78 2.55 16.53
N ILE A 160 -8.29 1.50 15.87
CA ILE A 160 -9.11 0.59 15.06
C ILE A 160 -9.10 -0.79 15.71
N THR A 161 -10.28 -1.30 16.08
CA THR A 161 -10.40 -2.65 16.62
C THR A 161 -10.06 -3.69 15.54
N ARG A 162 -9.16 -4.60 15.88
CA ARG A 162 -8.79 -5.74 15.05
C ARG A 162 -9.98 -6.71 14.88
N PRO A 163 -10.16 -7.43 13.74
CA PRO A 163 -9.29 -7.52 12.56
C PRO A 163 -9.19 -6.22 11.78
N TRP A 164 -7.97 -5.76 11.52
CA TRP A 164 -7.74 -4.49 10.83
C TRP A 164 -8.11 -4.61 9.35
N PHE A 165 -7.78 -5.74 8.72
CA PHE A 165 -7.95 -5.94 7.28
C PHE A 165 -9.17 -6.79 6.90
N SER A 166 -10.10 -7.06 7.82
CA SER A 166 -11.36 -7.73 7.42
C SER A 166 -12.15 -6.90 6.42
N HIS A 167 -12.79 -7.57 5.46
CA HIS A 167 -13.64 -6.92 4.46
C HIS A 167 -14.81 -6.16 5.10
N GLU A 168 -15.10 -5.00 4.53
CA GLU A 168 -16.29 -4.21 4.80
C GLU A 168 -17.29 -4.43 3.65
N TYR A 169 -18.59 -4.40 3.98
CA TYR A 169 -19.66 -4.42 2.98
C TYR A 169 -20.17 -3.00 2.77
N VAL A 170 -20.19 -2.55 1.52
CA VAL A 170 -20.70 -1.23 1.15
C VAL A 170 -21.82 -1.37 0.13
N LYS A 171 -22.69 -0.35 0.08
CA LYS A 171 -23.71 -0.25 -0.96
C LYS A 171 -23.02 0.10 -2.29
N VAL A 172 -23.11 -0.79 -3.26
CA VAL A 172 -22.58 -0.60 -4.62
C VAL A 172 -23.65 -0.21 -5.63
N GLY A 173 -24.93 -0.35 -5.26
CA GLY A 173 -26.05 0.00 -6.12
C GLY A 173 -27.39 -0.21 -5.46
N GLN A 174 -28.44 -0.16 -6.28
CA GLN A 174 -29.81 -0.44 -5.88
C GLN A 174 -30.44 -1.34 -6.93
N ALA A 175 -31.12 -2.40 -6.51
CA ALA A 175 -31.86 -3.28 -7.39
C ALA A 175 -33.15 -2.61 -7.88
N GLU A 176 -33.77 -3.20 -8.91
CA GLU A 176 -35.03 -2.68 -9.48
C GLU A 176 -36.18 -2.64 -8.46
N ASP A 177 -36.16 -3.52 -7.46
CA ASP A 177 -37.14 -3.56 -6.37
C ASP A 177 -36.86 -2.55 -5.24
N GLY A 178 -35.82 -1.72 -5.39
CA GLY A 178 -35.42 -0.71 -4.42
C GLY A 178 -34.52 -1.22 -3.30
N SER A 179 -34.18 -2.52 -3.26
CA SER A 179 -33.24 -3.07 -2.27
C SER A 179 -31.80 -2.62 -2.54
N ASP A 180 -31.02 -2.43 -1.48
CA ASP A 180 -29.61 -2.07 -1.59
C ASP A 180 -28.78 -3.27 -2.04
N ILE A 181 -27.98 -3.09 -3.08
CA ILE A 181 -26.99 -4.08 -3.51
C ILE A 181 -25.74 -3.83 -2.67
N MET A 182 -25.44 -4.78 -1.77
CA MET A 182 -24.26 -4.75 -0.92
C MET A 182 -23.18 -5.65 -1.51
N ASP A 183 -21.95 -5.17 -1.57
CA ASP A 183 -20.79 -5.97 -1.97
C ASP A 183 -19.60 -5.72 -1.03
N ALA A 184 -18.70 -6.70 -0.96
CA ALA A 184 -17.45 -6.57 -0.22
C ALA A 184 -16.47 -5.71 -1.03
N VAL A 185 -15.79 -4.78 -0.34
CA VAL A 185 -14.68 -4.02 -0.94
C VAL A 185 -13.34 -4.61 -0.54
N GLY A 186 -12.28 -4.31 -1.31
CA GLY A 186 -10.91 -4.74 -1.04
C GLY A 186 -10.45 -4.42 0.40
N GLU A 187 -9.43 -5.13 0.88
CA GLU A 187 -8.98 -5.05 2.27
C GLU A 187 -8.42 -3.67 2.65
N ASP A 188 -7.80 -2.99 1.68
CA ASP A 188 -7.26 -1.65 1.80
C ASP A 188 -8.38 -0.60 1.90
N ILE A 189 -9.40 -0.71 1.05
CA ILE A 189 -10.60 0.12 1.12
C ILE A 189 -11.37 -0.16 2.41
N SER A 190 -11.46 -1.43 2.81
CA SER A 190 -12.08 -1.84 4.08
C SER A 190 -11.38 -1.21 5.28
N TRP A 191 -10.04 -1.17 5.27
CA TRP A 191 -9.27 -0.45 6.29
C TRP A 191 -9.57 1.05 6.28
N CYS A 192 -9.64 1.68 5.09
CA CYS A 192 -9.97 3.10 4.97
C CYS A 192 -11.38 3.43 5.52
N VAL A 193 -12.36 2.55 5.30
CA VAL A 193 -13.71 2.67 5.88
C VAL A 193 -13.66 2.62 7.41
N LYS A 194 -12.87 1.71 7.99
CA LYS A 194 -12.68 1.64 9.44
C LYS A 194 -11.98 2.88 9.99
N ALA A 195 -10.94 3.37 9.30
CA ALA A 195 -10.25 4.60 9.65
C ALA A 195 -11.21 5.81 9.65
N TYR A 196 -12.07 5.92 8.64
CA TYR A 196 -13.13 6.93 8.59
C TYR A 196 -14.07 6.85 9.80
N ARG A 197 -14.54 5.65 10.17
CA ARG A 197 -15.40 5.44 11.35
C ARG A 197 -14.67 5.78 12.66
N ALA A 198 -13.37 5.57 12.71
CA ALA A 198 -12.48 5.96 13.81
C ALA A 198 -12.07 7.44 13.79
N LYS A 199 -12.61 8.24 12.84
CA LYS A 199 -12.32 9.68 12.67
C LYS A 199 -10.85 9.97 12.38
N ILE A 200 -10.19 9.11 11.62
CA ILE A 200 -8.81 9.25 11.18
C ILE A 200 -8.81 9.83 9.76
N ASP A 201 -8.09 10.92 9.58
CA ASP A 201 -7.95 11.56 8.28
C ASP A 201 -6.82 10.94 7.47
N LEU A 202 -7.10 10.65 6.19
CA LEU A 202 -6.16 10.09 5.24
C LEU A 202 -5.61 11.20 4.34
N TYR A 203 -4.28 11.29 4.22
CA TYR A 203 -3.61 12.24 3.35
C TYR A 203 -2.83 11.54 2.23
N PHE A 204 -2.75 12.23 1.10
CA PHE A 204 -1.94 11.83 -0.05
C PHE A 204 -0.97 12.97 -0.39
N ASP A 205 0.32 12.66 -0.55
CA ASP A 205 1.31 13.60 -1.08
C ASP A 205 1.53 13.34 -2.58
N PRO A 206 1.08 14.25 -3.46
CA PRO A 206 1.14 14.06 -4.92
C PRO A 206 2.55 14.09 -5.51
N THR A 207 3.54 14.49 -4.72
CA THR A 207 4.93 14.50 -5.17
C THR A 207 5.65 13.18 -4.88
N VAL A 208 5.02 12.26 -4.15
CA VAL A 208 5.54 10.92 -3.87
C VAL A 208 4.85 9.91 -4.80
N LEU A 209 5.45 9.71 -5.98
CA LEU A 209 4.95 8.80 -7.01
C LEU A 209 5.93 7.63 -7.17
N VAL A 210 5.53 6.44 -6.71
CA VAL A 210 6.38 5.24 -6.69
C VAL A 210 6.08 4.30 -7.85
N THR A 211 7.03 3.44 -8.19
CA THR A 211 6.91 2.52 -9.33
C THR A 211 6.20 1.23 -8.90
N HIS A 212 5.18 0.81 -9.65
CA HIS A 212 4.48 -0.45 -9.46
C HIS A 212 4.88 -1.45 -10.55
N ILE A 213 5.43 -2.58 -10.12
CA ILE A 213 6.04 -3.57 -11.00
C ILE A 213 5.00 -4.62 -11.34
N LYS A 214 4.65 -4.73 -12.62
CA LYS A 214 3.82 -5.83 -13.12
C LYS A 214 4.61 -6.68 -14.10
N LYS A 215 4.54 -7.99 -13.90
CA LYS A 215 5.12 -8.99 -14.80
C LYS A 215 4.13 -9.24 -15.94
N GLN A 216 4.61 -9.11 -17.17
CA GLN A 216 3.88 -9.53 -18.35
C GLN A 216 4.50 -10.81 -18.91
N PRO A 217 3.68 -11.83 -19.24
CA PRO A 217 4.20 -13.04 -19.86
C PRO A 217 4.70 -12.74 -21.27
N ILE A 218 5.88 -13.27 -21.62
CA ILE A 218 6.38 -13.24 -22.99
C ILE A 218 5.89 -14.52 -23.67
N THR A 219 5.00 -14.40 -24.64
CA THR A 219 4.39 -15.52 -25.35
C THR A 219 4.60 -15.42 -26.86
N TRP A 220 4.55 -16.57 -27.55
CA TRP A 220 4.65 -16.65 -29.01
C TRP A 220 3.43 -16.08 -29.75
N SER A 221 2.33 -15.78 -29.04
CA SER A 221 1.04 -15.38 -29.64
C SER A 221 1.01 -13.98 -30.22
N HIS A 222 1.96 -13.11 -29.87
CA HIS A 222 2.02 -11.73 -30.36
C HIS A 222 2.96 -11.53 -31.55
N ILE A 223 3.64 -12.58 -32.02
CA ILE A 223 4.52 -12.50 -33.19
C ILE A 223 3.65 -12.50 -34.46
N PRO A 224 3.63 -11.41 -35.25
CA PRO A 224 2.91 -11.41 -36.52
C PRO A 224 3.50 -12.47 -37.44
N LYS A 225 2.65 -13.33 -38.01
CA LYS A 225 3.10 -14.40 -38.93
C LYS A 225 3.69 -13.84 -40.22
N ASP A 226 3.31 -12.62 -40.55
CA ASP A 226 3.67 -11.82 -41.71
C ASP A 226 4.76 -10.78 -41.40
N PHE A 227 5.47 -10.94 -40.28
CA PHE A 227 6.52 -10.00 -39.89
C PHE A 227 7.66 -9.97 -40.92
N ASP A 228 7.89 -8.81 -41.55
CA ASP A 228 8.94 -8.62 -42.56
C ASP A 228 10.34 -8.60 -41.92
N LEU A 229 11.07 -9.70 -42.11
CA LEU A 229 12.45 -9.86 -41.64
C LEU A 229 13.45 -8.91 -42.30
N SER A 230 13.11 -8.26 -43.41
CA SER A 230 13.98 -7.26 -44.04
C SER A 230 14.22 -6.05 -43.13
N THR A 231 13.25 -5.74 -42.25
CA THR A 231 13.33 -4.65 -41.26
C THR A 231 14.38 -4.88 -40.17
N PHE A 232 14.78 -6.12 -39.90
CA PHE A 232 15.82 -6.45 -38.92
C PHE A 232 17.25 -6.26 -39.46
N LYS A 233 17.44 -6.25 -40.78
CA LYS A 233 18.78 -6.26 -41.39
C LYS A 233 19.52 -4.91 -41.35
N GLN A 234 18.98 -3.87 -40.71
CA GLN A 234 19.56 -2.52 -40.76
C GLN A 234 20.28 -2.03 -39.49
N LYS A 235 20.43 -2.83 -38.44
CA LYS A 235 21.21 -2.42 -37.25
C LYS A 235 22.02 -3.57 -36.63
N ILE A 236 23.07 -3.99 -37.34
CA ILE A 236 24.28 -4.54 -36.73
C ILE A 236 25.45 -3.72 -37.27
#